data_AF-A0A7W5FCQ8-F1
#
_entry.id   AF-A0A7W5FCQ8-F1
#
_cell.length_a   1.000
_cell.length_b   1.000
_cell.length_c   1.000
_cell.angle_alpha   90.00
_cell.angle_beta   90.00
_cell.angle_gamma   90.00
#
_symmetry.space_group_name_H-M   'P 1'
#
loop_
_entity.id
_entity.type
_entity.pdbx_description
1 polymer ?
#
loop_
_entity_poly.entity_id
_entity_poly.type
_entity_poly.pdbx_seq_one_letter_code
_entity_poly.pdbx_strand_id
1 'polypeptide(L)'
;MTAADGWIVQVGVLPAARGAGLGGALVQESVRRMAGAGAGEAWLCVNVDNPAAGLYRRLGFQQHGRRARYRPAGGIHRVARGGPGLD
;
A
#
# COMPACT_ATOMS: atom_id res chain seq x y z
N MET A 1 -12.21 -3.08 -4.36
CA MET A 1 -11.34 -4.18 -3.89
C MET A 1 -11.70 -4.44 -2.44
N THR A 2 -12.56 -5.41 -2.19
CA THR A 2 -12.74 -6.03 -0.86
C THR A 2 -11.44 -6.74 -0.49
N ALA A 3 -11.14 -6.93 0.80
CA ALA A 3 -9.95 -7.66 1.22
C ALA A 3 -10.06 -9.10 0.68
N ALA A 4 -9.33 -9.36 -0.40
CA ALA A 4 -9.16 -10.70 -0.93
C ALA A 4 -8.18 -11.45 -0.03
N ASP A 5 -8.00 -12.74 -0.27
CA ASP A 5 -6.91 -13.49 0.32
C ASP A 5 -5.55 -12.90 -0.11
N GLY A 6 -4.50 -13.15 0.68
CA GLY A 6 -3.13 -12.76 0.32
C GLY A 6 -2.74 -11.32 0.65
N TRP A 7 -3.40 -10.62 1.57
CA TRP A 7 -3.08 -9.23 1.90
C TRP A 7 -2.28 -9.06 3.19
N ILE A 8 -1.20 -8.29 3.10
CA ILE A 8 -0.53 -7.70 4.27
C ILE A 8 -1.19 -6.36 4.57
N VAL A 9 -2.01 -6.33 5.62
CA VAL A 9 -2.78 -5.14 6.00
C VAL A 9 -1.87 -4.09 6.66
N GLN A 10 -1.03 -4.51 7.60
CA GLN A 10 -0.04 -3.64 8.25
C GLN A 10 1.21 -4.42 8.62
N VAL A 11 2.35 -3.73 8.54
CA VAL A 11 3.63 -4.19 9.08
C VAL A 11 4.37 -2.98 9.63
N GLY A 12 4.98 -3.15 10.80
CA GLY A 12 5.70 -2.07 11.46
C GLY A 12 6.79 -2.63 12.36
N VAL A 13 7.86 -1.85 12.48
CA VAL A 13 8.94 -2.10 13.44
C VAL A 13 9.15 -0.80 14.22
N LEU A 14 9.29 -0.94 15.54
CA LEU A 14 9.60 0.18 16.43
C LEU A 14 10.84 0.94 15.93
N PRO A 15 10.87 2.28 15.98
CA PRO A 15 11.99 3.08 15.48
C PRO A 15 13.37 2.59 15.96
N ALA A 16 13.48 2.27 17.25
CA ALA A 16 14.72 1.80 17.88
C ALA A 16 15.19 0.42 17.41
N ALA A 17 14.31 -0.37 16.79
CA ALA A 17 14.62 -1.73 16.30
C ALA A 17 14.75 -1.81 14.76
N ARG A 18 14.74 -0.66 14.07
CA ARG A 18 14.93 -0.60 12.61
C ARG A 18 16.39 -0.86 12.23
N GLY A 19 16.63 -1.23 10.97
CA GLY A 19 17.97 -1.54 10.47
C GLY A 19 18.46 -2.95 10.80
N ALA A 20 17.81 -3.67 11.73
CA ALA A 20 18.18 -5.03 12.12
C ALA A 20 17.51 -6.15 11.30
N GLY A 21 16.91 -5.84 10.14
CA GLY A 21 16.28 -6.83 9.26
C GLY A 21 14.88 -7.33 9.68
N LEU A 22 14.37 -6.97 10.85
CA LEU A 22 13.08 -7.43 11.39
C LEU A 22 11.89 -7.23 10.44
N GLY A 23 11.81 -6.07 9.78
CA GLY A 23 10.71 -5.78 8.85
C GLY A 23 10.69 -6.74 7.66
N GLY A 24 11.87 -7.14 7.18
CA GLY A 24 11.99 -8.14 6.12
C GLY A 24 11.59 -9.53 6.59
N ALA A 25 12.03 -9.92 7.79
CA ALA A 25 11.68 -11.20 8.38
C ALA A 25 10.16 -11.34 8.59
N LEU A 26 9.50 -10.29 9.09
CA LEU A 26 8.04 -10.27 9.26
C LEU A 26 7.30 -10.47 7.93
N VAL A 27 7.70 -9.75 6.88
CA VAL A 27 7.06 -9.87 5.55
C VAL A 27 7.29 -11.26 4.95
N GLN A 28 8.51 -11.80 5.02
CA GLN A 28 8.81 -13.14 4.50
C GLN A 28 8.01 -14.23 5.23
N GLU A 29 7.90 -14.13 6.56
CA GLU A 29 7.07 -15.01 7.36
C GLU A 29 5.60 -14.96 6.92
N SER A 30 5.05 -13.76 6.74
CA SER A 30 3.68 -13.59 6.26
C SER A 30 3.48 -14.21 4.89
N VAL A 31 4.37 -13.97 3.93
CA VAL A 31 4.30 -14.55 2.59
C VAL A 31 4.37 -16.08 2.64
N ARG A 32 5.28 -16.65 3.45
CA ARG A 32 5.38 -18.10 3.61
C ARG A 32 4.09 -18.71 4.15
N ARG A 33 3.46 -18.07 5.15
CA ARG A 33 2.18 -18.54 5.70
C ARG A 33 1.03 -18.43 4.70
N MET A 34 0.96 -17.33 3.94
CA MET A 34 -0.04 -17.16 2.90
C MET A 34 0.11 -18.23 1.80
N ALA A 35 1.34 -18.51 1.36
CA ALA A 35 1.61 -19.58 0.41
C ALA A 35 1.22 -20.96 0.95
N GLY A 36 1.55 -21.25 2.23
CA GLY A 36 1.12 -22.48 2.90
C GLY A 36 -0.40 -22.63 3.05
N ALA A 37 -1.13 -21.51 3.03
CA ALA A 37 -2.59 -21.48 3.01
C ALA A 37 -3.19 -21.49 1.59
N GLY A 38 -2.37 -21.64 0.55
CA GLY A 38 -2.82 -21.73 -0.85
C GLY A 38 -2.92 -20.40 -1.59
N ALA A 39 -2.45 -19.28 -1.01
CA ALA A 39 -2.41 -18.02 -1.75
C ALA A 39 -1.33 -18.08 -2.85
N GLY A 40 -1.72 -17.81 -4.10
CA GLY A 40 -0.79 -17.73 -5.22
C GLY A 40 0.02 -16.43 -5.26
N GLU A 41 -0.44 -15.38 -4.58
CA GLU A 41 0.16 -14.05 -4.61
C GLU A 41 0.01 -13.34 -3.25
N ALA A 42 0.88 -12.35 -3.03
CA ALA A 42 0.85 -11.49 -1.84
C ALA A 42 0.77 -10.01 -2.24
N TRP A 43 -0.10 -9.27 -1.57
CA TRP A 43 -0.44 -7.90 -1.89
C TRP A 43 -0.22 -6.98 -0.70
N LEU A 44 0.27 -5.77 -0.97
CA LEU A 44 0.33 -4.68 -0.01
C LEU A 44 0.20 -3.33 -0.72
N CYS A 45 -0.18 -2.31 0.04
CA CYS A 45 -0.09 -0.92 -0.39
C CYS A 45 0.94 -0.19 0.48
N VAL A 46 1.80 0.59 -0.16
CA VAL A 46 2.79 1.43 0.49
C VAL A 46 2.63 2.86 0.00
N ASN A 47 2.77 3.83 0.89
CA ASN A 47 2.75 5.24 0.48
C ASN A 47 3.98 5.53 -0.40
N VAL A 48 3.80 6.41 -1.39
CA VAL A 48 4.84 6.76 -2.38
C VAL A 48 6.12 7.31 -1.76
N ASP A 49 6.01 7.94 -0.59
CA ASP A 49 7.09 8.57 0.18
C ASP A 49 7.64 7.67 1.29
N ASN A 50 7.13 6.45 1.44
CA ASN A 50 7.58 5.54 2.49
C ASN A 50 8.86 4.79 2.07
N PRO A 51 9.98 4.94 2.81
CA PRO A 51 11.25 4.30 2.47
C PRO A 51 11.18 2.76 2.49
N ALA A 52 10.16 2.17 3.14
CA ALA A 52 9.90 0.74 3.11
C ALA A 52 9.63 0.20 1.69
N ALA A 53 9.29 1.05 0.71
CA ALA A 53 9.19 0.64 -0.69
C ALA A 53 10.48 -0.04 -1.21
N GLY A 54 11.66 0.34 -0.70
CA GLY A 54 12.92 -0.33 -1.01
C GLY A 54 12.99 -1.76 -0.46
N LEU A 55 12.44 -2.00 0.73
CA LEU A 55 12.35 -3.34 1.32
C LEU A 55 11.48 -4.25 0.46
N TYR A 56 10.27 -3.82 0.11
CA TYR A 56 9.34 -4.65 -0.65
C TYR A 56 9.90 -5.02 -2.02
N ARG A 57 10.55 -4.09 -2.72
CA ARG A 57 11.24 -4.38 -3.99
C ARG A 57 12.34 -5.44 -3.84
N ARG A 58 13.16 -5.36 -2.79
CA ARG A 58 14.20 -6.38 -2.50
C ARG A 58 13.61 -7.76 -2.18
N LEU A 59 12.39 -7.81 -1.67
CA LEU A 59 11.65 -9.05 -1.40
C LEU A 59 10.89 -9.57 -2.63
N GLY A 60 11.04 -8.94 -3.80
CA GLY A 60 10.45 -9.39 -5.06
C GLY A 60 9.08 -8.80 -5.40
N PHE A 61 8.51 -7.94 -4.54
CA PHE A 61 7.24 -7.26 -4.85
C PHE A 61 7.41 -6.31 -6.04
N GLN A 62 6.44 -6.34 -6.95
CA GLN A 62 6.36 -5.48 -8.12
C GLN A 62 5.26 -4.43 -7.97
N GLN A 63 5.43 -3.27 -8.62
CA GLN A 63 4.41 -2.22 -8.61
C GLN A 63 3.26 -2.61 -9.57
N HIS A 64 2.05 -2.80 -9.02
CA HIS A 64 0.88 -3.14 -9.83
C HIS A 64 -0.05 -1.94 -10.12
N GLY A 65 -0.04 -0.91 -9.28
CA GLY A 65 -0.89 0.26 -9.46
C GLY A 65 -0.71 1.31 -8.37
N ARG A 66 -1.42 2.43 -8.51
CA ARG A 66 -1.43 3.51 -7.52
C ARG A 66 -2.86 3.86 -7.14
N ARG A 67 -3.11 3.96 -5.84
CA ARG A 67 -4.42 4.37 -5.29
C ARG A 67 -4.38 5.87 -4.99
N ALA A 68 -5.49 6.56 -5.23
CA ALA A 68 -5.66 7.93 -4.77
C ALA A 68 -5.56 7.98 -3.25
N ARG A 69 -4.94 9.03 -2.71
CA ARG A 69 -4.96 9.28 -1.28
C ARG A 69 -6.38 9.66 -0.88
N TYR A 70 -6.96 8.92 0.05
CA TYR A 70 -8.17 9.38 0.71
C TYR A 70 -7.84 10.63 1.53
N ARG A 71 -8.44 11.75 1.14
CA ARG A 71 -8.51 12.97 1.94
C ARG A 71 -9.97 13.09 2.36
N PRO A 72 -10.29 13.21 3.66
CA PRO A 72 -11.63 13.61 4.06
C PRO A 72 -11.97 14.88 3.28
N ALA A 73 -13.16 14.96 2.69
CA ALA A 73 -13.56 16.19 2.03
C ALA A 73 -13.55 17.31 3.09
N GLY A 74 -12.56 18.20 3.02
CA GLY A 74 -12.81 19.58 3.41
C GLY A 74 -14.02 20.01 2.57
N GLY A 75 -15.04 20.58 3.21
CA GLY A 75 -16.41 20.72 2.69
C GLY A 75 -16.49 20.95 1.18
N ILE A 76 -17.48 20.32 0.54
CA ILE A 76 -17.68 20.34 -0.92
C ILE A 76 -17.62 21.79 -1.45
N HIS A 77 -16.47 22.20 -1.98
CA HIS A 77 -16.38 23.42 -2.77
C HIS A 77 -16.84 23.06 -4.18
N ARG A 78 -18.11 23.35 -4.48
CA ARG A 78 -18.62 23.31 -5.85
C ARG A 78 -17.85 24.34 -6.67
N VAL A 79 -16.91 23.89 -7.50
CA VAL A 79 -16.41 24.74 -8.58
C VAL A 79 -17.51 24.79 -9.64
N ALA A 80 -18.22 25.91 -9.72
CA ALA A 80 -19.11 26.17 -10.84
C ALA A 80 -18.24 26.24 -12.11
N ARG A 81 -18.47 25.33 -13.07
CA ARG A 81 -17.96 25.53 -14.43
C ARG A 81 -18.68 26.76 -14.99
N GLY A 82 -17.93 27.81 -15.33
CA GLY A 82 -18.43 28.86 -16.21
C GLY A 82 -18.96 28.20 -17.48
N GLY A 83 -20.22 28.46 -17.80
CA GLY A 83 -20.82 27.99 -19.05
C GLY A 83 -20.16 28.69 -20.24
N PRO A 84 -20.18 28.07 -21.44
CA PRO A 84 -19.83 28.79 -22.65
C PRO A 84 -20.90 29.84 -22.92
N GLY A 85 -20.48 31.10 -23.11
CA GLY A 85 -21.32 32.08 -23.78
C GLY A 85 -21.54 31.61 -25.21
N LEU A 86 -22.81 31.61 -25.63
CA LEU A 86 -23.20 31.43 -27.02
C LEU A 86 -23.98 32.70 -27.39
N ASP A 87 -23.36 33.49 -28.24
CA ASP A 87 -24.00 34.36 -29.23
C ASP A 87 -24.84 33.53 -30.23
#